data_AF-A0A9W7Z820-F1
#
_entry.id   AF-A0A9W7Z820-F1
#
_cell.length_a   1.000
_cell.length_b   1.000
_cell.length_c   1.000
_cell.angle_alpha   90.00
_cell.angle_beta   90.00
_cell.angle_gamma   90.00
#
_symmetry.space_group_name_H-M   'P 1'
#
loop_
_entity.id
_entity.type
_entity.pdbx_description
1 polymer ?
#
loop_
_entity_poly.entity_id
_entity_poly.type
_entity_poly.pdbx_seq_one_letter_code
_entity_poly.pdbx_strand_id
1 'polypeptide(L)'
;MSTVASNAPPENRQLDEHKSPGSVTSPGLRTHNKHTLRQLAEEQRQAMIENFDLEVEDKIRSMMVQLEADKAELALKADCEVAQLPKCVREMPLKTFLREYNGDVSAAVRGVLKLDETQDNLMSMPETPLAIRLRRKATSS
;
A
#
# COMPACT_ATOMS: atom_id res chain seq x y z
N MET A 1 22.93 -11.86 16.10
CA MET A 1 23.79 -12.53 15.10
C MET A 1 23.72 -14.01 15.33
N SER A 2 23.12 -14.77 14.41
CA SER A 2 23.25 -16.23 14.32
C SER A 2 22.92 -16.66 12.89
N THR A 3 23.67 -17.66 12.45
CA THR A 3 24.01 -18.02 11.08
C THR A 3 23.07 -19.04 10.44
N VAL A 4 22.90 -18.90 9.12
CA VAL A 4 22.89 -19.93 8.06
C VAL A 4 22.32 -21.32 8.39
N ALA A 5 21.30 -21.72 7.64
CA ALA A 5 21.25 -23.03 6.99
C ALA A 5 20.23 -23.03 5.85
N SER A 6 20.75 -22.94 4.62
CA SER A 6 20.08 -23.33 3.40
C SER A 6 19.72 -24.82 3.48
N ASN A 7 18.50 -25.21 3.11
CA ASN A 7 18.21 -26.63 2.87
C ASN A 7 17.45 -26.80 1.55
N ALA A 8 18.09 -27.54 0.65
CA ALA A 8 17.68 -27.88 -0.70
C ALA A 8 16.55 -28.94 -0.69
N PRO A 9 15.85 -29.18 -1.83
CA PRO A 9 14.64 -30.01 -1.88
C PRO A 9 14.97 -31.51 -1.85
N PRO A 10 14.06 -32.38 -1.36
CA PRO A 10 14.30 -33.81 -1.33
C PRO A 10 14.27 -34.45 -2.73
N GLU A 11 15.31 -35.23 -2.99
CA GLU A 11 15.54 -36.12 -4.12
C GLU A 11 14.52 -37.27 -4.23
N ASN A 12 14.39 -37.76 -5.48
CA ASN A 12 14.19 -39.16 -5.87
C ASN A 12 13.01 -39.93 -5.28
N ARG A 13 11.87 -39.91 -5.99
CA ARG A 13 10.94 -41.05 -6.02
C ARG A 13 11.19 -41.86 -7.30
N GLN A 14 11.55 -43.12 -7.04
CA GLN A 14 11.89 -44.18 -7.97
C GLN A 14 10.81 -44.35 -9.06
N LEU A 15 11.26 -44.50 -10.30
CA LEU A 15 10.45 -44.93 -11.44
C LEU A 15 10.31 -46.45 -11.37
N ASP A 16 9.09 -46.93 -11.14
CA ASP A 16 8.77 -48.36 -11.22
C ASP A 16 8.70 -48.79 -12.71
N GLU A 17 9.60 -49.72 -13.07
CA GLU A 17 9.68 -50.36 -14.38
C GLU A 17 8.48 -51.27 -14.61
N HIS A 18 7.44 -50.78 -15.29
CA HIS A 18 6.44 -51.65 -15.90
C HIS A 18 6.86 -52.07 -17.31
N LYS A 19 7.48 -53.25 -17.35
CA LYS A 19 7.76 -54.10 -18.50
C LYS A 19 6.58 -54.14 -19.49
N SER A 20 6.82 -53.59 -20.67
CA SER A 20 5.93 -53.62 -21.84
C SER A 20 5.60 -55.05 -22.27
N PRO A 21 4.31 -55.42 -22.46
CA PRO A 21 3.95 -56.59 -23.25
C PRO A 21 3.73 -56.19 -24.71
N GLY A 22 4.59 -56.75 -25.57
CA GLY A 22 4.26 -57.21 -26.93
C GLY A 22 3.54 -56.23 -27.85
N SER A 23 4.31 -55.58 -28.73
CA SER A 23 3.79 -54.96 -29.95
C SER A 23 3.21 -56.04 -30.87
N VAL A 24 1.87 -56.16 -30.87
CA VAL A 24 1.13 -56.85 -31.93
C VAL A 24 0.91 -55.83 -33.05
N THR A 25 1.70 -55.93 -34.11
CA THR A 25 1.50 -55.16 -35.33
C THR A 25 0.29 -55.72 -36.09
N SER A 26 -0.88 -55.12 -35.86
CA SER A 26 -2.03 -55.23 -36.76
C SER A 26 -1.96 -54.13 -37.82
N PRO A 27 -1.70 -54.43 -39.11
CA PRO A 27 -1.74 -53.43 -40.17
C PRO A 27 -3.18 -53.25 -40.63
N GLY A 28 -3.88 -52.26 -40.07
CA GLY A 28 -5.17 -51.85 -40.60
C GLY A 28 -6.12 -51.22 -39.59
N LEU A 29 -5.89 -49.97 -39.21
CA LEU A 29 -6.87 -49.01 -38.66
C LEU A 29 -6.16 -47.68 -38.40
N ARG A 30 -5.77 -46.98 -39.47
CA ARG A 30 -5.00 -45.72 -39.38
C ARG A 30 -5.67 -44.57 -40.13
N THR A 31 -6.98 -44.36 -39.94
CA THR A 31 -7.64 -43.18 -40.54
C THR A 31 -8.71 -42.49 -39.68
N HIS A 32 -9.27 -43.11 -38.65
CA HIS A 32 -10.31 -42.46 -37.82
C HIS A 32 -9.80 -41.68 -36.60
N ASN A 33 -8.58 -41.91 -36.11
CA ASN A 33 -8.09 -41.25 -34.89
C ASN A 33 -7.64 -39.79 -35.08
N LYS A 34 -7.34 -39.36 -36.32
CA LYS A 34 -6.82 -37.99 -36.54
C LYS A 34 -7.87 -36.91 -36.32
N HIS A 35 -9.14 -37.21 -36.60
CA HIS A 35 -10.24 -36.27 -36.39
C HIS A 35 -10.52 -36.09 -34.89
N THR A 36 -10.66 -37.20 -34.16
CA THR A 36 -10.87 -37.20 -32.70
C THR A 36 -9.71 -36.53 -31.95
N LEU A 37 -8.46 -36.78 -32.36
CA LEU A 37 -7.29 -36.11 -31.76
C LEU A 37 -7.27 -34.60 -32.03
N ARG A 38 -7.73 -34.15 -33.20
CA ARG A 38 -7.84 -32.72 -33.51
C ARG A 38 -8.93 -32.05 -32.69
N GLN A 39 -10.09 -32.68 -32.58
CA GLN A 39 -11.20 -32.20 -31.75
C GLN A 39 -10.79 -32.08 -30.28
N LEU A 40 -10.14 -33.11 -29.74
CA LEU A 40 -9.64 -33.07 -28.37
C LEU A 40 -8.57 -31.99 -28.16
N ALA A 41 -7.69 -31.75 -29.15
CA ALA A 41 -6.72 -30.64 -29.09
C ALA A 41 -7.39 -29.26 -29.20
N GLU A 42 -8.50 -29.15 -29.94
CA GLU A 42 -9.31 -27.93 -30.01
C GLU A 42 -10.05 -27.67 -28.70
N GLU A 43 -10.64 -28.70 -28.10
CA GLU A 43 -11.29 -28.63 -26.78
C GLU A 43 -10.31 -28.23 -25.67
N GLN A 44 -9.10 -28.81 -25.66
CA GLN A 44 -8.05 -28.43 -24.71
C GLN A 44 -7.62 -26.97 -24.87
N ARG A 45 -7.48 -26.51 -26.12
CA ARG A 45 -7.16 -25.10 -26.40
C ARG A 45 -8.28 -24.19 -25.93
N GLN A 46 -9.53 -24.57 -26.17
CA GLN A 46 -10.68 -23.78 -25.77
C GLN A 46 -10.79 -23.68 -24.25
N ALA A 47 -10.60 -24.79 -23.53
CA ALA A 47 -10.55 -24.80 -22.07
C ALA A 47 -9.40 -23.94 -21.51
N MET A 48 -8.25 -23.92 -22.20
CA MET A 48 -7.14 -23.06 -21.82
C MET A 48 -7.47 -21.58 -21.99
N ILE A 49 -8.15 -21.20 -23.08
CA ILE A 49 -8.60 -19.83 -23.32
C ILE A 49 -9.62 -19.42 -22.26
N GLU A 50 -10.62 -20.27 -21.98
CA GLU A 50 -11.63 -19.99 -20.97
C GLU A 50 -11.03 -19.80 -19.57
N ASN A 51 -10.05 -20.64 -19.19
CA ASN A 51 -9.33 -20.45 -17.94
C ASN A 51 -8.54 -19.13 -17.89
N PHE A 52 -7.94 -18.73 -19.02
CA PHE A 52 -7.23 -17.47 -19.11
C PHE A 52 -8.18 -16.28 -19.01
N ASP A 53 -9.35 -16.35 -19.64
CA ASP A 53 -10.39 -15.31 -19.54
C ASP A 53 -10.85 -15.16 -18.08
N LEU A 54 -11.07 -16.28 -17.37
CA LEU A 54 -11.40 -16.25 -15.94
C LEU A 54 -10.30 -15.61 -15.08
N GLU A 55 -9.02 -15.88 -15.35
CA GLU A 55 -7.90 -15.27 -14.63
C GLU A 55 -7.81 -13.76 -14.90
N VAL A 56 -7.99 -13.35 -16.16
CA VAL A 56 -7.99 -11.93 -16.55
C VAL A 56 -9.14 -11.20 -15.87
N GLU A 57 -10.35 -11.77 -15.88
CA GLU A 57 -11.48 -11.17 -15.18
C GLU A 57 -11.24 -11.05 -13.67
N ASP A 58 -10.65 -12.08 -13.05
CA ASP A 58 -10.33 -12.04 -11.64
C ASP A 58 -9.28 -10.98 -11.31
N LYS A 59 -8.28 -10.83 -12.18
CA LYS A 59 -7.28 -9.77 -12.08
C LYS A 59 -7.92 -8.39 -12.19
N ILE A 60 -8.84 -8.20 -13.13
CA ILE A 60 -9.59 -6.95 -13.29
C ILE A 60 -10.40 -6.66 -12.03
N ARG A 61 -11.14 -7.65 -11.50
CA ARG A 61 -11.90 -7.50 -10.25
C ARG A 61 -10.99 -7.12 -9.08
N SER A 62 -9.86 -7.80 -8.93
CA SER A 62 -8.87 -7.50 -7.89
C SER A 62 -8.33 -6.07 -8.01
N MET A 63 -7.98 -5.63 -9.22
CA MET A 63 -7.50 -4.26 -9.46
C MET A 63 -8.58 -3.21 -9.16
N MET A 64 -9.84 -3.47 -9.51
CA MET A 64 -10.95 -2.56 -9.20
C MET A 64 -11.17 -2.44 -7.70
N VAL A 65 -11.13 -3.54 -6.95
CA VAL A 65 -11.25 -3.54 -5.49
C VAL A 65 -10.09 -2.74 -4.86
N GLN A 66 -8.87 -2.95 -5.33
CA GLN A 66 -7.71 -2.20 -4.85
C GLN A 66 -7.86 -0.70 -5.12
N LEU A 67 -8.29 -0.31 -6.32
CA LEU A 67 -8.46 1.09 -6.69
C LEU A 67 -9.51 1.78 -5.81
N GLU A 68 -10.63 1.11 -5.54
CA GLU A 68 -11.66 1.68 -4.66
C GLU A 68 -11.17 1.79 -3.21
N ALA A 69 -10.37 0.84 -2.73
CA ALA A 69 -9.72 0.92 -1.43
C ALA A 69 -8.74 2.10 -1.35
N ASP A 70 -7.86 2.26 -2.34
CA ASP A 70 -6.88 3.34 -2.41
C ASP A 70 -7.57 4.72 -2.47
N LYS A 71 -8.65 4.82 -3.24
CA LYS A 71 -9.48 6.03 -3.32
C LYS A 71 -10.12 6.38 -1.98
N ALA A 72 -10.66 5.38 -1.27
CA ALA A 72 -11.23 5.59 0.05
C ALA A 72 -10.16 6.01 1.08
N GLU A 73 -8.97 5.40 1.03
CA GLU A 73 -7.83 5.76 1.87
C GLU A 73 -7.38 7.21 1.61
N LEU A 74 -7.26 7.60 0.35
CA LEU A 74 -6.85 8.96 -0.01
C LEU A 74 -7.87 10.00 0.45
N ALA A 75 -9.17 9.72 0.30
CA ALA A 75 -10.23 10.60 0.78
C ALA A 75 -10.17 10.77 2.29
N LEU A 76 -10.06 9.66 3.04
CA LEU A 76 -9.94 9.70 4.49
C LEU A 76 -8.69 10.46 4.94
N LYS A 77 -7.56 10.26 4.27
CA LYS A 77 -6.31 10.97 4.56
C LYS A 77 -6.46 12.47 4.36
N ALA A 78 -7.06 12.90 3.25
CA ALA A 78 -7.34 14.31 2.99
C ALA A 78 -8.25 14.93 4.06
N ASP A 79 -9.30 14.21 4.47
CA ASP A 79 -10.21 14.66 5.52
C ASP A 79 -9.49 14.81 6.87
N CYS A 80 -8.61 13.87 7.22
CA CYS A 80 -7.78 13.95 8.42
C CYS A 80 -6.81 15.14 8.38
N GLU A 81 -6.15 15.39 7.25
CA GLU A 81 -5.24 16.53 7.08
C GLU A 81 -5.99 17.86 7.23
N VAL A 82 -7.16 18.00 6.59
CA VAL A 82 -8.01 19.19 6.71
C VAL A 82 -8.56 19.35 8.13
N ALA A 83 -8.88 18.25 8.83
CA ALA A 83 -9.35 18.28 10.21
C ALA A 83 -8.28 18.82 11.18
N GLN A 84 -7.00 18.54 10.91
CA GLN A 84 -5.86 19.01 11.69
C GLN A 84 -5.56 20.50 11.50
N LEU A 85 -6.05 21.11 10.41
CA LEU A 85 -5.87 22.55 10.19
C LEU A 85 -6.60 23.38 11.26
N PRO A 86 -5.98 24.46 11.75
CA PRO A 86 -6.66 25.43 12.60
C PRO A 86 -7.94 25.97 11.93
N LYS A 87 -9.01 26.16 12.71
CA LYS A 87 -10.32 26.61 12.19
C LYS A 87 -10.22 27.88 11.34
N CYS A 88 -9.40 28.84 11.75
CA CYS A 88 -9.20 30.09 11.04
C CYS A 88 -8.60 29.92 9.63
N VAL A 89 -7.82 28.85 9.39
CA VAL A 89 -7.31 28.51 8.07
C VAL A 89 -8.32 27.68 7.29
N ARG A 90 -8.96 26.70 7.93
CA ARG A 90 -9.95 25.83 7.28
C ARG A 90 -11.17 26.57 6.74
N GLU A 91 -11.61 27.63 7.42
CA GLU A 91 -12.75 28.45 7.01
C GLU A 91 -12.36 29.58 6.04
N MET A 92 -11.06 29.78 5.78
CA MET A 92 -10.58 30.81 4.87
C MET A 92 -10.93 30.45 3.41
N PRO A 93 -11.39 31.41 2.59
CA PRO A 93 -11.55 31.18 1.17
C PRO A 93 -10.23 30.74 0.52
N LEU A 94 -10.25 29.62 -0.21
CA LEU A 94 -9.05 29.04 -0.83
C LEU A 94 -8.29 30.04 -1.71
N LYS A 95 -9.02 30.92 -2.41
CA LYS A 95 -8.42 31.98 -3.23
C LYS A 95 -7.57 32.95 -2.39
N THR A 96 -8.02 33.30 -1.20
CA THR A 96 -7.29 34.16 -0.25
C THR A 96 -6.07 33.42 0.28
N PHE A 97 -6.25 32.16 0.71
CA PHE A 97 -5.17 31.32 1.21
C PHE A 97 -4.00 31.18 0.20
N LEU A 98 -4.33 30.94 -1.07
CA LEU A 98 -3.32 30.80 -2.11
C LEU A 98 -2.70 32.13 -2.53
N ARG A 99 -3.47 33.21 -2.62
CA ARG A 99 -2.96 34.50 -3.12
C ARG A 99 -2.14 35.26 -2.08
N GLU A 100 -2.59 35.26 -0.82
CA GLU A 100 -1.99 36.09 0.23
C GLU A 100 -0.97 35.32 1.07
N TYR A 101 -1.15 33.99 1.20
CA TYR A 101 -0.29 33.15 2.02
C TYR A 101 0.43 32.05 1.22
N ASN A 102 0.27 32.03 -0.11
CA ASN A 102 0.93 31.08 -1.02
C ASN A 102 0.73 29.60 -0.64
N GLY A 103 -0.39 29.29 0.03
CA GLY A 103 -0.67 27.94 0.53
C GLY A 103 0.06 27.55 1.82
N ASP A 104 0.75 28.48 2.49
CA ASP A 104 1.40 28.21 3.78
C ASP A 104 0.42 28.38 4.95
N VAL A 105 0.09 27.25 5.60
CA VAL A 105 -0.76 27.20 6.80
C VAL A 105 -0.20 28.05 7.92
N SER A 106 1.11 28.05 8.14
CA SER A 106 1.73 28.76 9.27
C SER A 106 1.67 30.27 9.06
N ALA A 107 1.91 30.74 7.85
CA ALA A 107 1.75 32.14 7.48
C ALA A 107 0.29 32.60 7.63
N ALA A 108 -0.67 31.78 7.17
CA ALA A 108 -2.10 32.06 7.29
C ALA A 108 -2.55 32.14 8.75
N VAL A 109 -2.12 31.20 9.61
CA VAL A 109 -2.43 31.24 11.05
C VAL A 109 -1.93 32.52 11.68
N ARG A 110 -0.66 32.89 11.43
CA ARG A 110 -0.06 34.11 12.00
C ARG A 110 -0.78 35.37 11.51
N GLY A 111 -1.06 35.47 10.21
CA GLY A 111 -1.75 36.61 9.62
C GLY A 111 -3.17 36.79 10.14
N VAL A 112 -3.94 35.70 10.30
CA VAL A 112 -5.33 35.78 10.78
C VAL A 112 -5.40 36.07 12.28
N LEU A 113 -4.54 35.43 13.08
CA LEU A 113 -4.51 35.67 14.52
C LEU A 113 -3.84 37.00 14.89
N LYS A 114 -3.35 37.77 13.90
CA LYS A 114 -2.57 38.99 14.11
C LYS A 114 -1.50 38.77 15.19
N LEU A 115 -0.83 37.62 15.10
CA LEU A 115 0.34 37.30 15.91
C LEU A 115 1.52 38.10 15.37
N ASP A 116 1.37 39.43 15.29
CA ASP A 116 2.48 40.34 15.13
C ASP A 116 3.18 40.45 16.49
N GLU A 117 4.37 39.86 16.55
CA GLU A 117 5.49 40.19 17.47
C GLU A 117 5.28 40.07 18.99
N THR A 118 4.10 39.71 19.51
CA THR A 118 3.85 39.67 20.97
C THR A 118 4.19 38.34 21.67
N GLN A 119 4.89 37.42 21.00
CA GLN A 119 5.33 36.16 21.63
C GLN A 119 6.75 36.17 22.21
N ASP A 120 7.47 37.28 22.15
CA ASP A 120 8.70 37.42 22.97
C ASP A 120 8.41 37.81 24.43
N ASN A 121 7.16 38.15 24.79
CA ASN A 121 6.81 38.59 26.15
C ASN A 121 5.77 37.74 26.90
N LEU A 122 5.12 36.76 26.26
CA LEU A 122 4.07 35.94 26.90
C LEU A 122 4.51 34.52 27.29
N MET A 123 5.79 34.18 27.09
CA MET A 123 6.43 33.00 27.71
C MET A 123 7.24 33.38 28.96
N SER A 124 6.92 34.50 29.61
CA SER A 124 7.28 34.69 31.02
C SER A 124 6.39 33.80 31.88
N MET A 125 6.71 32.51 31.91
CA MET A 125 6.23 31.60 32.94
C MET A 125 6.42 32.27 34.31
N PRO A 126 5.42 32.31 35.20
CA PRO A 126 5.63 32.79 36.55
C PRO A 126 6.72 31.93 37.19
N GLU A 127 7.81 32.58 37.64
CA GLU A 127 8.93 31.92 38.33
C GLU A 127 8.35 30.99 39.41
N THR A 128 8.55 29.69 39.25
CA THR A 128 8.14 28.73 40.27
C THR A 128 8.88 29.04 41.58
N PRO A 129 8.24 28.90 42.76
CA PRO A 129 8.81 29.28 44.07
C PRO A 129 10.18 28.64 44.41
N LEU A 130 10.60 27.62 43.66
CA LEU A 130 11.88 26.93 43.83
C LEU A 130 13.08 27.76 43.34
N ALA A 131 12.91 28.63 42.33
CA ALA A 131 14.00 29.44 41.79
C ALA A 131 14.47 30.55 42.76
N ILE A 132 13.57 31.08 43.58
CA ILE A 132 13.86 32.15 44.55
C ILE A 132 14.76 31.64 45.69
N ARG A 133 14.60 30.37 46.09
CA ARG A 133 15.40 29.77 47.18
C ARG A 133 16.85 29.51 46.79
N LEU A 134 17.14 29.25 45.51
CA LEU A 134 18.53 29.06 45.07
C LEU A 134 19.31 30.38 45.04
N ARG A 135 18.70 31.51 44.66
CA ARG A 135 19.40 32.80 44.58
C ARG A 135 19.82 33.35 45.96
N ARG A 136 18.99 33.18 47.00
CA ARG A 136 19.34 33.66 48.37
C ARG A 136 20.48 32.88 49.03
N LYS A 137 20.78 31.66 48.57
CA LYS A 137 21.89 30.85 49.09
C LYS A 137 23.24 31.18 48.42
N ALA A 138 23.22 31.90 47.29
CA ALA A 138 24.42 32.31 46.56
C ALA A 138 24.94 33.71 46.99
N THR A 139 24.13 34.51 47.68
CA THR A 139 24.50 35.88 48.13
C THR A 139 24.85 35.95 49.62
N SER A 140 24.98 34.81 50.29
CA SER A 140 25.33 34.71 51.72
C SER A 140 26.66 33.97 51.96
N SER A 141 27.64 34.17 51.07
CA SER A 141 29.01 33.74 51.32
C SER A 141 29.95 34.94 51.30
#